data_AF-A0A7V1EJ23-F1
#
_entry.id   AF-A0A7V1EJ23-F1
#
_cell.length_a   1.000
_cell.length_b   1.000
_cell.length_c   1.000
_cell.angle_alpha   90.00
_cell.angle_beta   90.00
_cell.angle_gamma   90.00
#
_symmetry.space_group_name_H-M   'P 1'
#
loop_
_entity.id
_entity.type
_entity.pdbx_description
1 polymer ?
#
loop_
_entity_poly.entity_id
_entity_poly.type
_entity_poly.pdbx_seq_one_letter_code
_entity_poly.pdbx_strand_id
1 'polypeptide(L)'
;MTDETKPHEDHPETHLTGGGVADSPEARVQQYANQLKELQMQIETRNDELATAEAQRDEANMQLGAMENRLAAERMLAAAGAVDVESASLLLHQRVNFSEDLPPEQLERAVERLLQDKPFLQADPTPPGTMPTLTSSPRSGQLSEAGHLSQA
;
A
#
# COMPACT_ATOMS: atom_id res chain seq x y z
N MET A 1 -36.45 -93.57 48.22
CA MET A 1 -36.31 -92.19 47.72
C MET A 1 -34.83 -91.94 47.58
N THR A 2 -34.45 -91.61 46.35
CA THR A 2 -33.16 -91.81 45.69
C THR A 2 -32.13 -90.75 46.06
N ASP A 3 -30.91 -91.19 46.38
CA ASP A 3 -29.71 -90.36 46.38
C ASP A 3 -28.84 -90.86 45.22
N GLU A 4 -28.78 -90.08 44.14
CA GLU A 4 -28.03 -90.38 42.91
C GLU A 4 -26.76 -89.53 42.88
N THR A 5 -25.64 -90.23 42.78
CA THR A 5 -24.33 -89.67 42.45
C THR A 5 -24.21 -89.56 40.94
N LYS A 6 -23.98 -88.36 40.38
CA LYS A 6 -22.92 -88.10 39.36
C LYS A 6 -22.81 -86.61 38.96
N PRO A 7 -21.61 -86.19 38.48
CA PRO A 7 -21.21 -84.80 38.32
C PRO A 7 -21.53 -84.26 36.92
N HIS A 8 -21.67 -82.94 36.81
CA HIS A 8 -21.59 -82.24 35.53
C HIS A 8 -20.57 -81.11 35.65
N GLU A 9 -19.44 -81.31 34.96
CA GLU A 9 -18.57 -80.22 34.53
C GLU A 9 -19.39 -79.33 33.59
N ASP A 10 -19.44 -78.03 33.85
CA ASP A 10 -19.57 -77.06 32.77
C ASP A 10 -18.91 -75.73 33.15
N HIS A 11 -18.40 -75.11 32.11
CA HIS A 11 -17.26 -74.20 32.03
C HIS A 11 -17.37 -72.87 32.80
N PRO A 12 -16.22 -72.20 33.07
CA PRO A 12 -16.21 -70.87 33.66
C PRO A 12 -16.85 -69.87 32.71
N GLU A 13 -17.88 -69.17 33.18
CA GLU A 13 -18.37 -67.94 32.56
C GLU A 13 -17.26 -66.90 32.58
N THR A 14 -16.48 -66.85 31.50
CA THR A 14 -15.70 -65.66 31.13
C THR A 14 -16.66 -64.57 30.68
N HIS A 15 -17.28 -63.88 31.63
CA HIS A 15 -17.84 -62.56 31.39
C HIS A 15 -16.79 -61.49 31.71
N LEU A 16 -15.78 -61.41 30.84
CA LEU A 16 -14.93 -60.23 30.71
C LEU A 16 -15.07 -59.72 29.29
N THR A 17 -14.96 -58.40 29.13
CA THR A 17 -14.88 -57.64 27.87
C THR A 17 -16.20 -57.30 27.18
N GLY A 18 -17.09 -56.62 27.90
CA GLY A 18 -18.10 -55.75 27.30
C GLY A 18 -17.86 -54.30 27.70
N GLY A 19 -17.41 -53.46 26.76
CA GLY A 19 -17.68 -52.02 26.80
C GLY A 19 -16.60 -51.07 27.34
N GLY A 20 -15.33 -51.26 26.99
CA GLY A 20 -14.23 -50.35 27.34
C GLY A 20 -13.53 -49.71 26.15
N VAL A 21 -14.19 -49.50 25.00
CA VAL A 21 -13.52 -48.94 23.80
C VAL A 21 -13.45 -47.40 23.86
N ALA A 22 -14.27 -46.76 24.70
CA ALA A 22 -14.29 -45.31 24.85
C ALA A 22 -13.27 -44.75 25.87
N ASP A 23 -12.66 -45.60 26.70
CA ASP A 23 -11.74 -45.19 27.77
C ASP A 23 -10.49 -46.09 27.86
N SER A 24 -10.18 -46.78 26.75
CA SER A 24 -8.91 -47.50 26.63
C SER A 24 -7.78 -46.48 26.47
N PRO A 25 -6.61 -46.70 27.11
CA PRO A 25 -5.48 -45.79 27.00
C PRO A 25 -5.03 -45.57 25.54
N GLU A 26 -5.19 -46.58 24.68
CA GLU A 26 -4.91 -46.50 23.25
C GLU A 26 -5.83 -45.51 22.52
N ALA A 27 -7.13 -45.50 22.85
CA ALA A 27 -8.09 -44.55 22.28
C ALA A 27 -7.75 -43.09 22.67
N ARG A 28 -7.32 -42.87 23.92
CA ARG A 28 -6.88 -41.54 24.40
C ARG A 28 -5.59 -41.09 23.73
N VAL A 29 -4.62 -41.99 23.56
CA VAL A 29 -3.38 -41.69 22.82
C VAL A 29 -3.69 -41.30 21.37
N GLN A 30 -4.59 -42.01 20.70
CA GLN A 30 -5.01 -41.66 19.34
C GLN A 30 -5.73 -40.31 19.29
N GLN A 31 -6.56 -40.00 20.29
CA GLN A 31 -7.23 -38.72 20.41
C GLN A 31 -6.22 -37.57 20.58
N TYR A 32 -5.23 -37.73 21.46
CA TYR A 32 -4.16 -36.73 21.65
C TYR A 32 -3.29 -36.59 20.41
N ALA A 33 -2.98 -37.67 19.70
CA ALA A 33 -2.24 -37.62 18.44
C ALA A 33 -3.00 -36.81 17.37
N ASN A 34 -4.32 -37.03 17.27
CA ASN A 34 -5.17 -36.27 16.35
C ASN A 34 -5.25 -34.79 16.74
N GLN A 35 -5.38 -34.48 18.04
CA GLN A 35 -5.38 -33.10 18.54
C GLN A 35 -4.04 -32.39 18.27
N LEU A 36 -2.91 -33.08 18.49
CA LEU A 36 -1.58 -32.53 18.20
C LEU A 36 -1.42 -32.25 16.71
N LYS A 37 -1.88 -33.16 15.85
CA LYS A 37 -1.84 -32.96 14.39
C LYS A 37 -2.67 -31.76 13.96
N GLU A 38 -3.88 -31.61 14.52
CA GLU A 38 -4.76 -30.48 14.25
C GLU A 38 -4.11 -29.16 14.70
N LEU A 39 -3.55 -29.13 15.91
CA LEU A 39 -2.84 -27.95 16.43
C LEU A 39 -1.60 -27.61 15.58
N GLN A 40 -0.85 -28.60 15.10
CA GLN A 40 0.28 -28.38 14.21
C GLN A 40 -0.15 -27.74 12.89
N MET A 41 -1.22 -28.24 12.28
CA MET A 41 -1.77 -27.69 11.04
C MET A 41 -2.29 -26.25 11.24
N GLN A 42 -2.91 -25.96 12.39
CA GLN A 42 -3.32 -24.61 12.73
C GLN A 42 -2.13 -23.66 12.91
N ILE A 43 -1.05 -24.11 13.55
CA ILE A 43 0.18 -23.32 13.70
C ILE A 43 0.78 -23.02 12.33
N GLU A 44 0.87 -24.02 11.45
CA GLU A 44 1.40 -23.84 10.09
C GLU A 44 0.57 -22.83 9.30
N THR A 45 -0.76 -22.96 9.33
CA THR A 45 -1.68 -22.01 8.70
C THR A 45 -1.48 -20.59 9.24
N ARG A 46 -1.34 -20.43 10.56
CA ARG A 46 -1.10 -19.11 11.17
C ARG A 46 0.26 -18.53 10.82
N ASN A 47 1.28 -19.37 10.66
CA ASN A 47 2.60 -18.91 10.20
C ASN A 47 2.53 -18.42 8.75
N ASP A 48 1.80 -19.11 7.88
CA ASP A 48 1.61 -18.68 6.48
C ASP A 48 0.82 -17.36 6.39
N GLU A 49 -0.22 -17.21 7.22
CA GLU A 49 -0.97 -15.96 7.35
C GLU A 49 -0.08 -14.81 7.84
N LEU A 50 0.77 -15.06 8.85
CA LEU A 50 1.72 -14.08 9.36
C LEU A 50 2.74 -13.67 8.28
N ALA A 51 3.33 -14.63 7.57
CA ALA A 51 4.28 -14.35 6.51
C ALA A 51 3.65 -13.51 5.39
N THR A 52 2.40 -13.80 5.04
CA THR A 52 1.63 -13.01 4.06
C THR A 52 1.37 -11.59 4.55
N ALA A 53 0.99 -11.43 5.82
CA ALA A 53 0.74 -10.12 6.41
C ALA A 53 2.02 -9.28 6.53
N GLU A 54 3.16 -9.90 6.86
CA GLU A 54 4.47 -9.24 6.89
C GLU A 54 4.88 -8.75 5.50
N ALA A 55 4.73 -9.59 4.47
CA ALA A 55 5.02 -9.19 3.09
C ALA A 55 4.14 -8.00 2.64
N GLN A 56 2.85 -8.01 2.99
CA GLN A 56 1.95 -6.88 2.69
C GLN A 56 2.34 -5.60 3.43
N ARG A 57 2.74 -5.72 4.70
CA ARG A 57 3.23 -4.59 5.51
C ARG A 57 4.49 -4.00 4.88
N ASP A 58 5.44 -4.84 4.48
CA ASP A 58 6.71 -4.39 3.93
C ASP A 58 6.51 -3.70 2.57
N GLU A 59 5.62 -4.21 1.73
CA GLU A 59 5.19 -3.54 0.49
C GLU A 59 4.55 -2.17 0.78
N ALA A 60 3.64 -2.09 1.74
CA ALA A 60 3.02 -0.82 2.14
C ALA A 60 4.05 0.18 2.68
N ASN A 61 5.03 -0.28 3.46
CA ASN A 61 6.11 0.55 3.96
C ASN A 61 7.00 1.10 2.84
N MET A 62 7.33 0.28 1.82
CA MET A 62 8.07 0.73 0.64
C MET A 62 7.30 1.80 -0.13
N GLN A 63 6.00 1.61 -0.32
CA GLN A 63 5.14 2.60 -0.99
C GLN A 63 5.05 3.91 -0.20
N LEU A 64 4.92 3.83 1.12
CA LEU A 64 4.93 5.01 2.00
C LEU A 64 6.25 5.78 1.88
N GLY A 65 7.39 5.09 1.97
CA GLY A 65 8.71 5.74 1.80
C GLY A 65 8.85 6.43 0.44
N ALA A 66 8.36 5.80 -0.63
CA ALA A 66 8.35 6.41 -1.95
C ALA A 66 7.48 7.68 -2.04
N MET A 67 6.32 7.67 -1.39
CA MET A 67 5.44 8.84 -1.33
C MET A 67 6.05 9.97 -0.48
N GLU A 68 6.69 9.64 0.64
CA GLU A 68 7.38 10.62 1.49
C GLU A 68 8.53 11.29 0.75
N ASN A 69 9.36 10.50 0.05
CA ASN A 69 10.45 11.02 -0.78
C ASN A 69 9.93 11.93 -1.90
N ARG A 70 8.85 11.54 -2.58
CA ARG A 70 8.20 12.38 -3.59
C ARG A 70 7.67 13.69 -3.00
N LEU A 71 7.00 13.64 -1.85
CA LEU A 71 6.48 14.83 -1.18
C LEU A 71 7.61 15.76 -0.75
N ALA A 72 8.71 15.22 -0.24
CA ALA A 72 9.90 16.01 0.08
C ALA A 72 10.47 16.70 -1.16
N ALA A 73 10.51 15.98 -2.28
CA ALA A 73 10.98 16.51 -3.55
C ALA A 73 10.12 17.67 -4.07
N GLU A 74 8.80 17.51 -4.02
CA GLU A 74 7.84 18.54 -4.41
C GLU A 74 7.96 19.79 -3.53
N ARG A 75 8.17 19.63 -2.22
CA ARG A 75 8.45 20.74 -1.30
C ARG A 75 9.74 21.47 -1.66
N MET A 76 10.81 20.75 -1.96
CA MET A 76 12.09 21.34 -2.39
C MET A 76 11.97 22.09 -3.72
N LEU A 77 11.25 21.51 -4.69
CA LEU A 77 10.99 22.14 -5.98
C LEU A 77 10.18 23.43 -5.84
N ALA A 78 9.13 23.41 -5.01
CA ALA A 78 8.35 24.60 -4.70
C ALA A 78 9.20 25.68 -3.99
N ALA A 79 10.02 25.27 -3.02
CA ALA A 79 10.93 26.18 -2.32
C ALA A 79 12.00 26.78 -3.25
N ALA A 80 12.43 26.03 -4.27
CA ALA A 80 13.37 26.47 -5.28
C ALA A 80 12.73 27.32 -6.40
N GLY A 81 11.42 27.60 -6.32
CA GLY A 81 10.72 28.48 -7.27
C GLY A 81 10.32 27.82 -8.59
N ALA A 82 10.09 26.50 -8.58
CA ALA A 82 9.55 25.81 -9.75
C ALA A 82 8.11 26.30 -10.07
N VAL A 83 7.86 26.71 -11.31
CA VAL A 83 6.53 27.17 -11.78
C VAL A 83 5.54 26.01 -11.85
N ASP A 84 6.03 24.85 -12.29
CA ASP A 84 5.25 23.62 -12.41
C ASP A 84 5.93 22.50 -11.61
N VAL A 85 5.53 22.41 -10.35
CA VAL A 85 6.04 21.42 -9.39
C VAL A 85 5.70 20.00 -9.83
N GLU A 86 4.54 19.79 -10.47
CA GLU A 86 4.09 18.46 -10.88
C GLU A 86 4.94 17.93 -12.04
N SER A 87 5.13 18.74 -13.10
CA SER A 87 6.02 18.38 -14.20
C SER A 87 7.47 18.23 -13.76
N ALA A 88 7.94 19.10 -12.86
CA ALA A 88 9.30 18.98 -12.33
C ALA A 88 9.48 17.72 -11.47
N SER A 89 8.49 17.35 -10.66
CA SER A 89 8.47 16.11 -9.87
C SER A 89 8.52 14.87 -10.77
N LEU A 90 7.74 14.85 -11.86
CA LEU A 90 7.78 13.77 -12.86
C LEU A 90 9.15 13.64 -13.52
N LEU A 91 9.79 14.74 -13.86
CA LEU A 91 11.13 14.74 -14.45
C LEU A 91 12.22 14.34 -13.44
N LEU A 92 12.03 14.69 -12.17
CA LEU A 92 12.93 14.28 -11.10
C LEU A 92 12.84 12.78 -10.83
N HIS A 93 11.64 12.20 -10.92
CA HIS A 93 11.43 10.76 -10.80
C HIS A 93 12.19 9.95 -11.87
N GLN A 94 12.42 10.51 -13.06
CA GLN A 94 13.23 9.87 -14.10
C GLN A 94 14.74 9.87 -13.76
N ARG A 95 15.17 10.69 -12.80
CA ARG A 95 16.57 10.84 -12.38
C ARG A 95 16.87 10.18 -11.04
N VAL A 96 15.84 10.01 -10.22
CA VAL A 96 15.94 9.60 -8.83
C VAL A 96 14.90 8.51 -8.54
N ASN A 97 15.35 7.39 -7.98
CA ASN A 97 14.46 6.31 -7.59
C ASN A 97 13.84 6.59 -6.21
N PHE A 98 12.60 7.11 -6.17
CA PHE A 98 11.94 7.41 -4.89
C PHE A 98 11.67 6.18 -4.03
N SER A 99 11.66 4.97 -4.60
CA SER A 99 11.46 3.73 -3.86
C SER A 99 12.63 3.32 -2.97
N GLU A 100 13.79 3.97 -3.13
CA GLU A 100 14.95 3.77 -2.26
C GLU A 100 14.99 4.80 -1.13
N ASP A 101 15.66 4.46 -0.03
CA ASP A 101 15.92 5.42 1.04
C ASP A 101 16.82 6.55 0.51
N LEU A 102 16.25 7.74 0.40
CA LEU A 102 16.86 8.86 -0.30
C LEU A 102 17.20 9.97 0.67
N PRO A 103 18.49 10.16 1.01
CA PRO A 103 18.86 11.21 1.94
C PRO A 103 18.50 12.58 1.35
N PRO A 104 18.08 13.54 2.21
CA PRO A 104 17.62 14.85 1.76
C PRO A 104 18.68 15.59 0.94
N GLU A 105 19.96 15.44 1.29
CA GLU A 105 21.08 16.04 0.56
C GLU A 105 21.20 15.56 -0.89
N GLN A 106 20.89 14.29 -1.14
CA GLN A 106 20.92 13.73 -2.50
C GLN A 106 19.73 14.24 -3.31
N LEU A 107 18.58 14.34 -2.66
CA LEU A 107 17.37 14.88 -3.28
C LEU A 107 17.53 16.36 -3.64
N GLU A 108 18.11 17.16 -2.74
CA GLU A 108 18.45 18.57 -2.98
C GLU A 108 19.38 18.72 -4.18
N ARG A 109 20.47 17.96 -4.24
CA ARG A 109 21.38 17.99 -5.40
C ARG A 109 20.68 17.59 -6.70
N ALA A 110 19.76 16.64 -6.65
CA ALA A 110 19.00 16.22 -7.82
C ALA A 110 18.03 17.30 -8.29
N VAL A 111 17.37 17.99 -7.35
CA VAL A 111 16.50 19.16 -7.62
C VAL A 111 17.32 20.30 -8.24
N GLU A 112 18.46 20.67 -7.64
CA GLU A 112 19.33 21.71 -8.18
C GLU A 112 19.79 21.40 -9.59
N ARG A 113 20.23 20.15 -9.83
CA ARG A 113 20.68 19.71 -11.15
C ARG A 113 19.55 19.67 -12.17
N LEU A 114 18.34 19.33 -11.76
CA LEU A 114 17.17 19.40 -12.63
C LEU A 114 16.87 20.83 -13.06
N LEU A 115 16.90 21.78 -12.13
CA LEU A 115 16.61 23.18 -12.44
C LEU A 115 17.74 23.83 -13.26
N GLN A 116 18.99 23.45 -13.04
CA GLN A 116 20.12 23.86 -13.90
C GLN A 116 19.98 23.35 -15.33
N ASP A 117 19.62 22.07 -15.50
CA ASP A 117 19.46 21.47 -16.83
C ASP A 117 18.21 21.98 -17.55
N LYS A 118 17.18 22.36 -16.80
CA LYS A 118 15.86 22.76 -17.31
C LYS A 118 15.41 24.09 -16.70
N PRO A 119 16.05 25.22 -17.08
CA PRO A 119 15.77 26.53 -16.51
C PRO A 119 14.32 27.00 -16.75
N PHE A 120 13.65 26.49 -17.78
CA PHE A 120 12.24 26.79 -18.06
C PHE A 120 11.26 26.30 -16.99
N LEU A 121 11.70 25.42 -16.08
CA LEU A 121 10.91 25.00 -14.93
C LEU A 121 10.93 26.05 -13.81
N GLN A 122 11.89 26.98 -13.82
CA GLN A 122 11.96 28.08 -12.86
C GLN A 122 11.11 29.26 -13.33
N ALA A 123 10.54 29.98 -12.36
CA ALA A 123 9.88 31.23 -12.67
C ALA A 123 10.94 32.19 -13.22
N ASP A 124 10.65 32.81 -14.38
CA ASP A 124 11.41 33.97 -14.83
C ASP A 124 11.44 34.97 -13.67
N PRO A 125 12.60 35.52 -13.30
CA PRO A 125 12.68 36.55 -12.28
C PRO A 125 11.96 37.78 -12.80
N THR A 126 10.63 37.83 -12.63
CA THR A 126 9.87 39.05 -12.84
C THR A 126 10.39 40.04 -11.81
N PRO A 127 11.00 41.16 -12.24
CA PRO A 127 11.49 42.15 -11.31
C PRO A 127 10.30 42.64 -10.47
N PRO A 128 10.47 42.81 -9.14
CA PRO A 128 9.42 43.28 -8.27
C PRO A 128 9.03 44.69 -8.71
N GLY A 129 7.92 44.82 -9.46
CA GLY A 129 7.46 46.13 -9.94
C GLY A 129 6.56 46.16 -11.17
N THR A 130 6.36 45.06 -11.90
CA THR A 130 5.42 45.08 -13.05
C THR A 130 4.04 44.60 -12.65
N MET A 131 3.19 45.55 -12.25
CA MET A 131 1.74 45.40 -12.26
C MET A 131 1.29 44.91 -13.65
N PRO A 132 0.32 43.98 -13.75
CA PRO A 132 -0.28 43.65 -15.04
C PRO A 132 -0.96 44.90 -15.59
N THR A 133 -0.35 45.50 -16.61
CA THR A 133 -0.98 46.58 -17.36
C THR A 133 -2.14 45.96 -18.13
N LEU A 134 -3.36 46.17 -17.63
CA LEU A 134 -4.57 46.01 -18.41
C LEU A 134 -4.47 46.96 -19.60
N THR A 135 -3.96 46.47 -20.73
CA THR A 135 -4.00 47.19 -22.00
C THR A 135 -5.46 47.32 -22.40
N SER A 136 -5.99 48.53 -22.15
CA SER A 136 -7.20 49.01 -22.79
C SER A 136 -6.91 49.12 -24.29
N SER A 137 -7.73 48.45 -25.10
CA SER A 137 -7.75 48.68 -26.54
C SER A 137 -8.55 49.96 -26.82
N PRO A 138 -7.98 51.01 -27.44
CA PRO A 138 -8.76 52.10 -27.97
C PRO A 138 -9.35 51.68 -29.33
N ARG A 139 -10.66 51.44 -29.39
CA ARG A 139 -11.38 51.28 -30.66
C ARG A 139 -11.61 52.67 -31.28
N SER A 140 -10.58 53.20 -31.93
CA SER A 140 -10.69 54.36 -32.82
C SER A 140 -11.02 53.88 -34.24
N GLY A 141 -12.31 53.79 -34.55
CA GLY A 141 -12.82 53.69 -35.93
C GLY A 141 -13.28 55.07 -36.38
N GLN A 142 -12.61 55.59 -37.41
CA GLN A 142 -12.74 56.94 -37.95
C GLN A 142 -14.13 57.29 -38.48
N LEU A 143 -14.49 58.57 -38.29
CA LEU A 143 -15.47 59.34 -39.04
C LEU A 143 -15.17 59.33 -40.54
N SER A 144 -16.22 59.25 -41.36
CA SER A 144 -16.20 59.81 -42.71
C SER A 144 -17.54 60.51 -42.97
N GLU A 145 -17.45 61.83 -43.03
CA GLU A 145 -18.45 62.80 -43.48
C GLU A 145 -18.68 62.71 -44.99
N ALA A 146 -19.94 62.74 -45.40
CA ALA A 146 -20.50 63.41 -46.58
C ALA A 146 -22.03 63.16 -46.51
N GLY A 147 -22.90 64.12 -46.21
CA GLY A 147 -23.04 65.43 -46.84
C GLY A 147 -23.97 65.30 -48.05
N HIS A 148 -25.29 65.51 -47.86
CA HIS A 148 -26.17 66.34 -48.72
C HIS A 148 -27.68 66.08 -48.53
N LEU A 149 -28.38 67.16 -48.14
CA LEU A 149 -29.62 67.74 -48.71
C LEU A 149 -31.00 67.03 -48.58
N SER A 150 -31.85 67.71 -47.78
CA SER A 150 -33.09 68.40 -48.19
C SER A 150 -34.45 67.65 -48.23
N GLN A 151 -35.40 68.23 -47.47
CA GLN A 151 -36.88 68.36 -47.69
C GLN A 151 -37.70 67.09 -48.01
N ALA A 152 -38.89 66.85 -47.47
CA ALA A 152 -39.96 67.68 -46.94
C ALA A 152 -40.80 66.87 -45.93
#